data_AF-A0A126NEU4-F1
#
_entry.id   AF-A0A126NEU4-F1
#
_cell.length_a   1.000
_cell.length_b   1.000
_cell.length_c   1.000
_cell.angle_alpha   90.00
_cell.angle_beta   90.00
_cell.angle_gamma   90.00
#
_symmetry.space_group_name_H-M   'P 1'
#
loop_
_entity.id
_entity.type
_entity.pdbx_description
1 polymer ?
#
loop_
_entity_poly.entity_id
_entity_poly.type
_entity_poly.pdbx_seq_one_letter_code
_entity_poly.pdbx_strand_id
1 'polypeptide(L)' 'MTRITYQLRPPQMTTMAPCRVCARPSPGGQPCSECLCLELADLINNKGAVMRWASSMKAAIQDQATILFYAEKRPEPH' A
#
# COMPACT_ATOMS: atom_id res chain seq x y z
N MET A 1 -12.29 16.57 -14.30
CA MET A 1 -11.99 15.50 -13.32
C MET A 1 -10.71 15.86 -12.59
N THR A 2 -10.82 16.43 -11.39
CA THR A 2 -9.67 16.76 -10.55
C THR A 2 -9.12 15.45 -9.99
N ARG A 3 -7.96 15.01 -10.46
CA ARG A 3 -7.27 13.85 -9.87
C ARG A 3 -6.86 14.24 -8.46
N ILE A 4 -7.62 13.79 -7.46
CA ILE A 4 -7.16 13.78 -6.08
C ILE A 4 -6.10 12.69 -5.99
N THR A 5 -4.89 12.99 -6.47
CA THR A 5 -3.70 12.30 -6.02
C THR A 5 -3.57 12.66 -4.54
N TYR A 6 -4.01 11.76 -3.66
CA TYR A 6 -3.57 11.80 -2.27
C TYR A 6 -2.05 11.88 -2.33
N GLN A 7 -1.49 13.07 -2.02
CA GLN A 7 -0.06 13.23 -1.89
C GLN A 7 0.36 12.36 -0.72
N LEU A 8 0.72 11.11 -1.04
CA LEU A 8 1.37 10.23 -0.10
C LEU A 8 2.64 10.95 0.31
N ARG A 9 2.76 11.28 1.60
CA ARG A 9 4.01 11.82 2.11
C ARG A 9 5.13 10.83 1.74
N PRO A 10 6.34 11.32 1.42
CA PRO A 10 7.48 10.43 1.27
C PRO A 10 7.55 9.46 2.46
N PRO A 11 7.86 8.17 2.25
CA PRO A 11 7.90 7.19 3.33
C PRO A 11 8.78 7.66 4.50
N GLN A 12 9.87 8.38 4.22
CA GLN A 12 10.77 8.91 5.26
C GLN A 12 10.15 9.99 6.15
N MET A 13 9.11 10.70 5.68
CA MET A 13 8.41 11.75 6.42
C MET A 13 7.06 11.27 7.00
N THR A 14 6.76 9.99 6.84
CA THR A 14 5.50 9.42 7.32
C THR A 14 5.64 9.03 8.79
N THR A 15 5.03 9.81 9.67
CA THR A 15 4.97 9.47 11.10
C THR A 15 4.12 8.23 11.31
N MET A 16 4.71 7.19 11.90
CA MET A 16 3.98 6.00 12.32
C MET A 16 3.31 6.27 13.67
N ALA A 17 2.03 5.92 13.78
CA ALA A 17 1.28 5.98 15.03
C ALA A 17 0.39 4.73 15.15
N PRO A 18 -0.16 4.41 16.35
CA PRO A 18 -1.05 3.28 16.52
C PRO A 18 -2.29 3.40 15.64
N CYS A 19 -2.63 2.32 14.92
CA CYS A 19 -3.86 2.19 14.16
C CYS A 19 -5.07 2.42 15.06
N ARG A 20 -5.99 3.28 14.64
CA ARG A 20 -7.22 3.57 15.39
C ARG A 20 -8.14 2.36 15.64
N VAL A 21 -7.96 1.25 14.91
CA VAL A 21 -8.81 0.05 15.01
C VAL A 21 -8.14 -1.08 15.80
N CYS A 22 -6.86 -1.36 15.54
CA CYS A 22 -6.17 -2.52 16.10
C CYS A 22 -4.86 -2.19 16.84
N ALA A 23 -4.56 -0.90 17.04
CA ALA A 23 -3.35 -0.37 17.69
C ALA A 23 -2.00 -0.73 17.04
N ARG A 24 -1.97 -1.55 15.98
CA ARG A 24 -0.74 -1.84 15.23
C ARG A 24 -0.16 -0.61 14.55
N PRO A 25 1.16 -0.53 14.30
CA PRO A 25 1.77 0.62 13.64
C PRO A 25 1.13 0.92 12.28
N SER A 26 0.73 2.17 12.07
CA SER A 26 0.07 2.63 10.84
C SER A 26 0.45 4.09 10.50
N PRO A 27 0.56 4.46 9.22
CA PRO A 27 0.78 5.84 8.80
C PRO A 27 -0.23 6.81 9.41
N GLY A 28 0.25 7.76 10.20
CA GLY A 28 -0.57 8.80 10.83
C GLY A 28 -1.72 8.29 11.71
N GLY A 29 -1.64 7.05 12.21
CA GLY A 29 -2.67 6.43 13.05
C GLY A 29 -3.95 6.04 12.31
N GLN A 30 -3.93 6.09 10.97
CA GLN A 30 -5.03 5.65 10.12
C GLN A 30 -5.29 4.14 10.27
N PRO A 31 -6.45 3.62 9.84
CA PRO A 31 -6.66 2.18 9.72
C PRO A 31 -5.52 1.52 8.94
N CYS A 32 -4.93 0.47 9.50
CA CYS A 32 -3.88 -0.28 8.82
C CYS A 32 -4.46 -1.07 7.64
N SER A 33 -3.59 -1.53 6.74
CA SER A 33 -3.98 -2.28 5.54
C SER A 33 -4.87 -3.49 5.85
N GLU A 34 -4.62 -4.19 6.96
CA GLU A 34 -5.43 -5.34 7.36
C GLU A 34 -6.83 -4.94 7.81
N CYS A 35 -6.97 -3.88 8.60
CA CYS A 35 -8.28 -3.37 9.01
C CYS A 35 -9.08 -2.88 7.80
N LEU A 36 -8.43 -2.21 6.84
CA LEU A 36 -9.07 -1.81 5.59
C LEU A 36 -9.49 -3.01 4.73
N CYS A 37 -8.70 -4.08 4.70
CA CYS A 37 -9.07 -5.31 3.99
C CYS A 37 -10.26 -6.01 4.66
N LEU A 38 -10.36 -6.00 5.98
CA LEU A 38 -11.51 -6.55 6.69
C LEU A 38 -12.77 -5.72 6.44
N GLU A 39 -12.67 -4.40 6.51
CA GLU A 39 -13.78 -3.49 6.19
C GLU A 39 -14.27 -3.69 4.74
N LEU A 40 -13.34 -3.82 3.79
CA LEU A 40 -13.69 -4.11 2.40
C LEU A 40 -14.33 -5.50 2.25
N ALA A 41 -13.83 -6.51 2.98
CA ALA A 41 -14.36 -7.86 2.95
C ALA A 41 -15.82 -7.91 3.41
N ASP A 42 -16.15 -7.14 4.45
CA ASP A 42 -17.52 -7.00 4.95
C ASP A 42 -18.40 -6.25 3.94
N LEU A 43 -17.90 -5.17 3.34
CA LEU A 43 -18.64 -4.35 2.36
C LEU A 43 -19.03 -5.12 1.10
N ILE A 44 -18.15 -6.00 0.61
CA ILE A 44 -18.41 -6.83 -0.58
C ILE A 44 -18.90 -8.25 -0.23
N ASN A 45 -19.00 -8.56 1.06
CA ASN A 45 -19.34 -9.87 1.61
C ASN A 45 -18.52 -11.03 0.99
N ASN A 46 -17.22 -10.79 0.75
CA ASN A 46 -16.32 -11.77 0.12
C ASN A 46 -14.87 -11.61 0.57
N LYS A 47 -14.58 -12.14 1.76
CA LYS A 47 -13.23 -12.13 2.34
C LYS A 47 -12.19 -12.79 1.44
N GLY A 48 -12.53 -13.89 0.78
CA GLY A 48 -11.61 -14.62 -0.10
C GLY A 48 -11.16 -13.78 -1.29
N ALA A 49 -12.07 -13.02 -1.91
CA ALA A 49 -11.75 -12.12 -3.01
C ALA A 49 -10.81 -10.99 -2.56
N VAL A 50 -11.07 -10.36 -1.41
CA VAL A 50 -10.21 -9.29 -0.88
C VAL A 50 -8.81 -9.80 -0.56
N MET A 51 -8.67 -10.97 0.07
CA MET A 51 -7.35 -11.52 0.41
C MET A 51 -6.52 -11.86 -0.82
N ARG A 52 -7.16 -12.39 -1.88
CA ARG A 52 -6.48 -12.63 -3.17
C ARG A 52 -6.05 -11.33 -3.82
N TRP A 53 -6.95 -10.35 -3.88
CA TRP A 53 -6.64 -9.03 -4.41
C TRP A 53 -5.48 -8.34 -3.66
N ALA A 54 -5.51 -8.35 -2.32
CA ALA A 54 -4.46 -7.76 -1.49
C ALA A 54 -3.10 -8.44 -1.72
N SER A 55 -3.09 -9.77 -1.89
CA SER A 55 -1.89 -10.53 -2.22
C SER A 55 -1.34 -10.17 -3.60
N SER A 56 -2.20 -10.07 -4.61
CA SER A 56 -1.81 -9.65 -5.96
C SER A 56 -1.26 -8.22 -6.00
N MET A 57 -1.86 -7.30 -5.25
CA MET A 57 -1.36 -5.92 -5.12
C MET A 57 0.02 -5.87 -4.48
N LYS A 58 0.25 -6.67 -3.44
CA LYS A 58 1.57 -6.77 -2.80
C LYS A 58 2.64 -7.25 -3.78
N ALA A 59 2.34 -8.29 -4.57
CA ALA A 59 3.25 -8.80 -5.60
C ALA A 59 3.56 -7.73 -6.65
N ALA A 60 2.54 -7.04 -7.17
CA ALA A 60 2.72 -5.98 -8.15
C ALA A 60 3.61 -4.82 -7.65
N ILE A 61 3.47 -4.44 -6.37
CA ILE A 61 4.33 -3.40 -5.75
C ILE A 61 5.79 -3.89 -5.63
N GLN A 62 6.01 -5.17 -5.29
CA GLN A 62 7.35 -5.76 -5.22
C GLN A 62 8.00 -5.84 -6.60
N ASP A 63 7.25 -6.23 -7.62
CA ASP A 63 7.71 -6.26 -9.01
C ASP A 63 8.07 -4.85 -9.50
N GLN A 64 7.22 -3.87 -9.20
CA GLN A 64 7.49 -2.46 -9.53
C GLN A 64 8.79 -1.98 -8.87
N ALA A 65 8.98 -2.24 -7.58
CA ALA A 65 10.21 -1.86 -6.87
C ALA A 65 11.45 -2.53 -7.49
N THR A 66 11.31 -3.79 -7.92
CA THR A 66 12.37 -4.55 -8.59
C THR A 66 12.73 -3.93 -9.95
N ILE A 67 11.72 -3.60 -10.76
CA ILE A 67 11.92 -2.93 -12.06
C ILE A 67 12.64 -1.59 -11.88
N LEU A 68 12.19 -0.76 -10.94
CA LEU A 68 12.80 0.54 -10.67
C LEU A 68 14.26 0.41 -10.23
N PHE A 69 14.55 -0.54 -9.34
CA PHE A 69 15.92 -0.83 -8.92
C PHE A 69 16.84 -1.23 -10.09
N TYR A 70 16.36 -2.06 -11.01
CA TYR A 70 17.16 -2.41 -12.20
C TYR A 70 17.29 -1.26 -13.20
N ALA A 71 16.26 -0.41 -13.32
CA ALA A 71 16.31 0.78 -14.18
C ALA A 71 17.35 1.79 -13.70
N GLU A 72 17.44 2.03 -12.37
CA GLU A 72 18.46 2.91 -11.77
C GLU A 72 19.89 2.38 -11.96
N LYS A 73 20.05 1.05 -12.09
CA LYS A 73 21.36 0.40 -12.25
C LYS A 73 21.81 0.26 -13.70
N ARG A 74 20.99 0.64 -14.69
CA ARG A 74 21.44 0.62 -16.08
C ARG A 74 22.49 1.71 -16.28
N PRO A 75 23.71 1.38 -16.76
CA PRO A 75 24.60 2.40 -17.29
C PRO A 75 23.90 3.08 -18.48
N GLU A 76 23.96 4.40 -18.54
CA GLU A 76 23.50 5.19 -19.69
C GLU A 76 24.07 4.57 -20.98
N PRO A 77 23.27 4.43 -22.05
CA PRO A 77 23.81 4.02 -23.34
C PRO A 77 24.73 5.14 -23.84
N HIS A 78 26.04 4.85 -23.88
CA HIS A 78 27.04 5.66 -24.57
C HIS A 78 26.79 5.72 -26.08
#